data_AF-A0A1X7I0T1-F1
#
_entry.id   AF-A0A1X7I0T1-F1
#
_cell.length_a   1.000
_cell.length_b   1.000
_cell.length_c   1.000
_cell.angle_alpha   90.00
_cell.angle_beta   90.00
_cell.angle_gamma   90.00
#
_symmetry.space_group_name_H-M   'P 1'
#
loop_
_entity.id
_entity.type
_entity.pdbx_description
1 polymer ?
#
loop_
_entity_poly.entity_id
_entity_poly.type
_entity_poly.pdbx_seq_one_letter_code
_entity_poly.pdbx_strand_id
1 'polypeptide(L)'
;MATITNAGTGSFTPDCSNKTKNLVLGDYLDAKIANYMGISISSINDFTTVRVDSPYANSEGVIKSMESEKGFVRGLRIDLQKEQDGYATFQVQWGTGNGAKGGAYAGVLMRVNTNFTMNDLRTALAASFNYIPVKYARLDP
;
A
#
# COMPACT_ATOMS: atom_id res chain seq x y z
N MET A 1 -8.54 6.44 17.47
CA MET A 1 -7.52 6.95 16.54
C MET A 1 -6.58 5.80 16.33
N ALA A 2 -6.33 5.43 15.08
CA ALA A 2 -5.51 4.27 14.80
C ALA A 2 -4.09 4.43 15.37
N THR A 3 -3.54 3.34 15.89
CA THR A 3 -2.17 3.28 16.36
C THR A 3 -1.25 2.80 15.25
N ILE A 4 -0.22 3.59 14.93
CA ILE A 4 0.77 3.26 13.88
C ILE A 4 2.12 2.97 14.54
N THR A 5 2.64 1.77 14.34
CA THR A 5 3.93 1.34 14.91
C THR A 5 4.84 0.70 13.87
N ASN A 6 6.14 0.73 14.10
CA ASN A 6 7.09 -0.02 13.28
C ASN A 6 6.99 -1.50 13.63
N ALA A 7 6.64 -2.35 12.66
CA ALA A 7 6.46 -3.79 12.88
C ALA A 7 7.78 -4.55 13.06
N GLY A 8 8.93 -3.93 12.75
CA GLY A 8 10.25 -4.58 12.75
C GLY A 8 10.48 -5.58 11.61
N THR A 9 9.43 -5.90 10.84
CA THR A 9 9.45 -6.87 9.73
C THR A 9 9.44 -6.18 8.36
N GLY A 10 9.68 -6.99 7.32
CA GLY A 10 9.75 -6.54 5.93
C GLY A 10 11.17 -6.26 5.45
N SER A 11 11.39 -6.57 4.18
CA SER A 11 12.66 -6.39 3.47
C SER A 11 12.37 -5.54 2.24
N PHE A 12 12.67 -4.25 2.35
CA PHE A 12 12.38 -3.25 1.33
C PHE A 12 13.67 -2.64 0.79
N THR A 13 13.66 -2.24 -0.47
CA THR A 13 14.77 -1.51 -1.07
C THR A 13 14.61 -0.01 -0.77
N PRO A 14 15.65 0.67 -0.25
CA PRO A 14 15.56 2.06 0.18
C PRO A 14 15.58 3.09 -0.98
N ASP A 15 15.53 2.68 -2.25
CA ASP A 15 15.75 3.53 -3.42
C ASP A 15 14.48 4.15 -4.03
N CYS A 16 13.36 4.18 -3.29
CA CYS A 16 12.14 4.82 -3.78
C CYS A 16 12.36 6.33 -3.99
N SER A 17 12.28 6.79 -5.23
CA SER A 17 12.38 8.23 -5.50
C SER A 17 11.19 8.99 -4.89
N ASN A 18 11.41 10.24 -4.46
CA ASN A 18 10.35 11.09 -3.90
C ASN A 18 9.15 11.24 -4.85
N LYS A 19 9.39 11.25 -6.17
CA LYS A 19 8.31 11.31 -7.17
C LYS A 19 7.44 10.06 -7.13
N THR A 20 8.06 8.87 -7.07
CA THR A 20 7.33 7.59 -6.98
C THR A 20 6.59 7.50 -5.64
N LYS A 21 7.23 7.90 -4.55
CA LYS A 21 6.60 7.95 -3.21
C LYS A 21 5.37 8.85 -3.20
N ASN A 22 5.46 10.06 -3.78
CA ASN A 22 4.34 10.98 -3.84
C ASN A 22 3.21 10.45 -4.74
N LEU A 23 3.54 9.82 -5.87
CA LEU A 23 2.56 9.15 -6.72
C LEU A 23 1.84 8.01 -5.95
N VAL A 24 2.60 7.20 -5.21
CA VAL A 24 2.06 6.10 -4.39
C VAL A 24 1.12 6.64 -3.32
N LEU A 25 1.59 7.61 -2.54
CA LEU A 25 0.85 8.17 -1.42
C LEU A 25 -0.32 9.05 -1.84
N GLY A 26 -0.32 9.61 -3.04
CA GLY A 26 -1.40 10.44 -3.58
C GLY A 26 -2.42 9.58 -4.32
N ASP A 27 -2.18 9.40 -5.61
CA ASP A 27 -3.19 8.88 -6.51
C ASP A 27 -3.23 7.34 -6.58
N TYR A 28 -2.08 6.68 -6.42
CA TYR A 28 -1.98 5.24 -6.63
C TYR A 28 -2.66 4.43 -5.53
N LEU A 29 -2.52 4.86 -4.28
CA LEU A 29 -3.19 4.24 -3.15
C LEU A 29 -4.71 4.42 -3.25
N ASP A 30 -5.18 5.61 -3.62
CA ASP A 30 -6.61 5.88 -3.80
C ASP A 30 -7.18 5.01 -4.93
N ALA A 31 -6.47 4.90 -6.05
CA ALA A 31 -6.85 3.99 -7.13
C ALA A 31 -6.87 2.51 -6.70
N LYS A 32 -5.93 2.08 -5.86
CA LYS A 32 -5.91 0.70 -5.33
C LYS A 32 -7.13 0.43 -4.47
N ILE A 33 -7.45 1.33 -3.55
CA ILE A 33 -8.54 1.18 -2.61
C ILE A 33 -9.89 1.28 -3.32
N ALA A 34 -10.04 2.21 -4.27
CA ALA A 34 -11.23 2.30 -5.12
C ALA A 34 -11.50 0.99 -5.87
N ASN A 35 -10.47 0.41 -6.51
CA ASN A 35 -10.57 -0.87 -7.20
C ASN A 35 -10.92 -2.02 -6.24
N TYR A 36 -10.30 -2.06 -5.06
CA TYR A 36 -10.59 -3.08 -4.04
C TYR A 36 -12.04 -3.01 -3.56
N MET A 37 -12.56 -1.81 -3.34
CA MET A 37 -13.92 -1.58 -2.84
C MET A 37 -14.99 -1.60 -3.95
N GLY A 38 -14.61 -1.63 -5.22
CA GLY A 38 -15.53 -1.58 -6.36
C GLY A 38 -16.23 -0.23 -6.52
N ILE A 39 -15.55 0.87 -6.20
CA ILE A 39 -16.09 2.24 -6.28
C ILE A 39 -15.25 3.14 -7.19
N SER A 40 -15.76 4.32 -7.52
CA SER A 40 -15.01 5.34 -8.27
C SER A 40 -13.86 5.90 -7.43
N ILE A 41 -12.71 6.19 -8.07
CA ILE A 41 -11.58 6.89 -7.43
C ILE A 41 -12.02 8.24 -6.88
N SER A 42 -12.92 8.95 -7.58
CA SER A 42 -13.47 10.24 -7.12
C SER A 42 -14.33 10.15 -5.85
N SER A 43 -14.70 8.95 -5.42
CA SER A 43 -15.43 8.71 -4.17
C SER A 43 -14.49 8.45 -2.98
N ILE A 44 -13.18 8.33 -3.22
CA ILE A 44 -12.18 8.23 -2.15
C ILE A 44 -11.90 9.61 -1.57
N ASN A 45 -11.98 9.70 -0.25
CA ASN A 45 -11.53 10.83 0.54
C ASN A 45 -10.91 10.31 1.84
N ASP A 46 -10.32 11.21 2.63
CA ASP A 46 -9.61 10.86 3.85
C ASP A 46 -10.47 10.15 4.91
N PHE A 47 -11.80 10.33 4.89
CA PHE A 47 -12.75 9.69 5.81
C PHE A 47 -13.35 8.39 5.25
N THR A 48 -13.06 8.03 3.99
CA THR A 48 -13.54 6.77 3.41
C THR A 48 -13.09 5.61 4.28
N THR A 49 -14.05 4.79 4.73
CA THR A 49 -13.77 3.63 5.56
C THR A 49 -13.19 2.51 4.72
N VAL A 50 -12.01 2.04 5.10
CA VAL A 50 -11.32 0.89 4.53
C VAL A 50 -11.36 -0.24 5.54
N ARG A 51 -11.86 -1.41 5.11
CA ARG A 51 -11.86 -2.65 5.89
C ARG A 51 -11.50 -3.80 4.98
N VAL A 52 -10.58 -4.64 5.45
CA VAL A 52 -10.25 -5.91 4.80
C VAL A 52 -10.83 -7.03 5.67
N ASP A 53 -11.82 -7.73 5.14
CA ASP A 53 -12.42 -8.89 5.83
C ASP A 53 -11.53 -10.12 5.68
N SER A 54 -11.40 -10.90 6.75
CA SER A 54 -10.72 -12.20 6.71
C SER A 54 -11.75 -13.34 6.66
N PRO A 55 -11.56 -14.34 5.78
CA PRO A 55 -10.45 -14.48 4.83
C PRO A 55 -10.63 -13.59 3.59
N TYR A 56 -9.51 -13.15 3.00
CA TYR A 56 -9.48 -12.46 1.70
C TYR A 56 -8.55 -13.16 0.71
N ALA A 57 -8.82 -12.98 -0.58
CA ALA A 57 -7.92 -13.40 -1.66
C ALA A 57 -6.86 -12.33 -1.93
N ASN A 58 -5.64 -12.75 -2.28
CA ASN A 58 -4.61 -11.82 -2.72
C ASN A 58 -5.13 -10.95 -3.87
N SER A 59 -4.84 -9.66 -3.84
CA SER A 59 -5.13 -8.72 -4.92
C SER A 59 -3.84 -8.12 -5.40
N GLU A 60 -3.32 -8.69 -6.50
CA GLU A 60 -2.13 -8.20 -7.19
C GLU A 60 -2.50 -7.54 -8.50
N GLY A 61 -1.71 -6.55 -8.91
CA GLY A 61 -1.84 -6.00 -10.26
C GLY A 61 -1.37 -4.57 -10.40
N VAL A 62 -0.95 -4.25 -11.62
CA VAL A 62 -0.63 -2.88 -12.04
C VAL A 62 -1.94 -2.12 -12.24
N ILE A 63 -2.02 -0.92 -11.69
CA ILE A 63 -3.10 0.01 -11.96
C ILE A 63 -2.83 0.70 -13.29
N LYS A 64 -3.34 0.12 -14.38
CA LYS A 64 -3.05 0.56 -15.76
C LYS A 64 -3.34 2.04 -16.02
N SER A 65 -4.37 2.60 -15.39
CA SER A 65 -4.71 4.02 -15.54
C SER A 65 -3.61 4.97 -15.07
N MET A 66 -2.64 4.48 -14.29
CA MET A 66 -1.55 5.28 -13.71
C MET A 66 -0.23 5.15 -14.47
N GLU A 67 -0.17 4.37 -15.55
CA GLU A 67 1.08 4.13 -16.29
C GLU A 67 1.64 5.39 -16.98
N SER A 68 0.77 6.35 -17.32
CA SER A 68 1.13 7.64 -17.91
C SER A 68 1.53 8.69 -16.88
N GLU A 69 1.41 8.40 -15.58
CA GLU A 69 1.63 9.39 -14.53
C GLU A 69 3.12 9.70 -14.29
N LYS A 70 3.39 10.97 -13.99
CA LYS A 70 4.76 11.41 -13.73
C LYS A 70 5.28 10.78 -12.43
N GLY A 71 6.38 10.04 -12.55
CA GLY A 71 6.95 9.31 -11.40
C GLY A 71 6.50 7.86 -11.32
N PHE A 72 5.68 7.39 -12.27
CA PHE A 72 5.41 5.97 -12.43
C PHE A 72 6.71 5.21 -12.73
N VAL A 73 6.91 4.11 -12.03
CA VAL A 73 7.93 3.12 -12.36
C VAL A 73 7.26 1.93 -13.01
N ARG A 74 7.88 1.37 -14.06
CA ARG A 74 7.28 0.27 -14.81
C ARG A 74 6.97 -0.91 -13.89
N GLY A 75 5.71 -1.35 -13.92
CA GLY A 75 5.21 -2.45 -13.09
C GLY A 75 5.04 -2.09 -11.63
N LEU A 76 4.95 -0.80 -11.28
CA LEU A 76 4.50 -0.36 -9.97
C LEU A 76 3.15 -1.01 -9.65
N ARG A 77 2.99 -1.42 -8.40
CA ARG A 77 1.78 -2.04 -7.86
C ARG A 77 1.67 -1.81 -6.36
N ILE A 78 0.45 -1.82 -5.85
CA ILE A 78 0.16 -1.97 -4.43
C ILE A 78 -0.59 -3.28 -4.32
N ASP A 79 0.06 -4.31 -3.80
CA ASP A 79 -0.54 -5.61 -3.69
C ASP A 79 -1.11 -5.81 -2.29
N LEU A 80 -2.28 -6.44 -2.24
CA LEU A 80 -2.79 -7.06 -1.04
C LEU A 80 -2.31 -8.51 -1.04
N GLN A 81 -1.28 -8.77 -0.25
CA GLN A 81 -0.61 -10.08 -0.12
C GLN A 81 -1.26 -10.91 1.00
N LYS A 82 -0.86 -12.18 1.12
CA LYS A 82 -1.41 -13.11 2.11
C LYS A 82 -1.41 -12.51 3.52
N GLU A 83 -2.45 -12.84 4.29
CA GLU A 83 -2.58 -12.42 5.68
C GLU A 83 -1.40 -12.91 6.53
N GLN A 84 -0.93 -12.06 7.43
CA GLN A 84 0.12 -12.35 8.40
C GLN A 84 -0.41 -12.07 9.80
N ASP A 85 -0.56 -13.10 10.64
CA ASP A 85 -0.91 -12.98 12.06
C ASP A 85 -2.14 -12.07 12.37
N GLY A 86 -3.19 -12.12 11.55
CA GLY A 86 -4.37 -11.25 11.72
C GLY A 86 -4.27 -9.89 11.01
N TYR A 87 -3.31 -9.72 10.11
CA TYR A 87 -3.06 -8.47 9.40
C TYR A 87 -3.10 -8.65 7.88
N ALA A 88 -3.88 -7.79 7.23
CA ALA A 88 -3.86 -7.56 5.81
C ALA A 88 -2.53 -6.92 5.40
N THR A 89 -1.83 -7.55 4.45
CA THR A 89 -0.50 -7.09 4.01
C THR A 89 -0.63 -6.25 2.75
N PHE A 90 -0.61 -4.92 2.89
CA PHE A 90 -0.46 -4.01 1.75
C PHE A 90 1.03 -3.79 1.48
N GLN A 91 1.48 -4.07 0.25
CA GLN A 91 2.89 -3.94 -0.11
C GLN A 91 3.03 -3.14 -1.41
N VAL A 92 3.80 -2.06 -1.36
CA VAL A 92 4.19 -1.27 -2.54
C VAL A 92 5.35 -1.98 -3.20
N GLN A 93 5.17 -2.42 -4.45
CA GLN A 93 6.15 -3.21 -5.17
C GLN A 93 6.33 -2.72 -6.59
N TRP A 94 7.44 -3.10 -7.21
CA TRP A 94 7.62 -2.98 -8.66
C TRP A 94 8.20 -4.27 -9.21
N GLY A 95 7.87 -4.55 -10.46
CA GLY A 95 8.50 -5.62 -11.23
C GLY A 95 8.77 -5.14 -12.64
N THR A 96 10.00 -5.28 -13.09
CA THR A 96 10.23 -5.30 -14.54
C THR A 96 9.57 -6.57 -15.04
N GLY A 97 8.54 -6.47 -15.89
CA GLY A 97 7.86 -7.61 -16.52
C GLY A 97 8.75 -8.47 -17.43
N ASN A 98 10.07 -8.46 -17.21
CA ASN A 98 11.11 -9.20 -17.90
C ASN A 98 12.24 -9.57 -16.90
N GLY A 99 11.93 -10.50 -15.99
CA GLY A 99 12.87 -11.54 -15.55
C GLY A 99 14.06 -11.23 -14.62
N ALA A 100 14.38 -10.00 -14.19
CA ALA A 100 15.59 -9.85 -13.35
C ALA A 100 15.64 -8.76 -12.27
N LYS A 101 14.74 -7.78 -12.20
CA LYS A 101 14.75 -6.77 -11.11
C LYS A 101 13.34 -6.37 -10.71
N GLY A 102 12.87 -6.97 -9.61
CA GLY A 102 11.69 -6.53 -8.85
C GLY A 102 12.10 -6.22 -7.41
N GLY A 103 11.25 -5.50 -6.70
CA GLY A 103 11.49 -5.16 -5.30
C GLY A 103 10.26 -4.56 -4.64
N ALA A 104 10.40 -4.24 -3.36
CA ALA A 104 9.35 -3.65 -2.54
C ALA A 104 9.86 -2.36 -1.91
N TYR A 105 9.03 -1.30 -1.92
CA TYR A 105 9.44 0.02 -1.44
C TYR A 105 8.96 0.28 -0.02
N ALA A 106 7.79 -0.21 0.36
CA ALA A 106 7.15 0.03 1.65
C ALA A 106 5.95 -0.92 1.82
N GLY A 107 5.37 -0.95 3.01
CA GLY A 107 4.13 -1.70 3.23
C GLY A 107 3.44 -1.41 4.56
N VAL A 108 2.18 -1.82 4.64
CA VAL A 108 1.33 -1.72 5.83
C VAL A 108 0.81 -3.09 6.22
N LEU A 109 0.87 -3.40 7.51
CA LEU A 109 0.16 -4.51 8.14
C LEU A 109 -1.08 -3.94 8.82
N MET A 110 -2.23 -4.01 8.14
CA MET A 110 -3.50 -3.45 8.62
C MET A 110 -4.33 -4.53 9.30
N ARG A 111 -4.78 -4.30 10.54
CA ARG A 111 -5.61 -5.28 11.27
C ARG A 111 -6.85 -5.65 10.46
N VAL A 112 -7.07 -6.96 10.21
CA VAL A 112 -8.26 -7.43 9.49
C VAL A 112 -9.54 -7.24 10.30
N ASN A 113 -10.70 -7.32 9.64
CA ASN A 113 -12.03 -7.20 10.24
C ASN A 113 -12.23 -5.92 11.08
N THR A 114 -11.44 -4.88 10.79
CA THR A 114 -11.40 -3.61 11.52
C THR A 114 -11.57 -2.47 10.53
N ASN A 115 -12.35 -1.47 10.92
CA ASN A 115 -12.54 -0.26 10.13
C ASN A 115 -11.40 0.72 10.41
N PHE A 116 -10.72 1.16 9.35
CA PHE A 116 -9.80 2.28 9.36
C PHE A 116 -10.25 3.33 8.36
N THR A 117 -9.73 4.54 8.46
CA THR A 117 -9.95 5.56 7.43
C THR A 117 -8.86 5.48 6.35
N MET A 118 -9.16 6.03 5.17
CA MET A 118 -8.16 6.21 4.11
C MET A 118 -6.96 7.03 4.62
N ASN A 119 -7.20 8.04 5.45
CA ASN A 119 -6.14 8.81 6.08
C ASN A 119 -5.25 7.97 7.00
N ASP A 120 -5.82 7.04 7.78
CA ASP A 120 -5.03 6.13 8.63
C ASP A 120 -4.10 5.26 7.77
N LEU A 121 -4.61 4.70 6.67
CA LEU A 121 -3.84 3.88 5.76
C LEU A 121 -2.74 4.69 5.04
N ARG A 122 -3.05 5.90 4.57
CA ARG A 122 -2.08 6.81 3.93
C ARG A 122 -0.98 7.20 4.91
N THR A 123 -1.34 7.51 6.15
CA THR A 123 -0.41 7.85 7.23
C THR A 123 0.49 6.66 7.59
N ALA A 124 -0.08 5.46 7.71
CA ALA A 124 0.70 4.25 7.98
C ALA A 124 1.69 3.96 6.85
N LEU A 125 1.26 4.06 5.59
CA LEU A 125 2.15 3.83 4.45
C LEU A 125 3.25 4.90 4.38
N ALA A 126 2.93 6.16 4.66
CA ALA A 126 3.91 7.23 4.74
C ALA A 126 4.94 6.98 5.86
N ALA A 127 4.50 6.48 7.01
CA ALA A 127 5.39 6.07 8.11
C ALA A 127 6.34 4.95 7.69
N SER A 128 5.83 3.92 6.99
CA SER A 128 6.64 2.82 6.45
C SER A 128 7.79 3.35 5.58
N PHE A 129 7.50 4.24 4.62
CA PHE A 129 8.51 4.89 3.77
C PHE A 129 9.56 5.70 4.54
N ASN A 130 9.27 6.12 5.77
CA ASN A 130 10.12 6.99 6.57
C ASN A 130 10.93 6.23 7.64
N TYR A 131 10.67 4.94 7.86
CA TYR A 131 11.47 4.13 8.79
C TYR A 131 12.88 3.89 8.25
N ILE A 132 13.86 3.80 9.16
CA ILE A 132 15.26 3.53 8.85
C ILE A 132 15.73 2.34 9.71
N PRO A 133 16.01 1.17 9.12
CA PRO A 133 15.69 0.78 7.74
C PRO A 133 14.18 0.79 7.47
N VAL A 134 13.78 0.82 6.20
CA VAL A 134 12.37 0.75 5.80
C VAL A 134 11.76 -0.56 6.30
N LYS A 135 10.56 -0.47 6.90
CA LYS A 135 9.84 -1.58 7.52
C LYS A 135 8.34 -1.44 7.34
N TYR A 136 7.61 -2.53 7.56
CA TYR A 136 6.16 -2.48 7.62
C TYR A 136 5.72 -1.52 8.73
N ALA A 137 4.76 -0.65 8.42
CA ALA A 137 3.98 0.04 9.44
C ALA A 137 2.80 -0.85 9.83
N ARG A 138 2.68 -1.17 11.12
CA ARG A 138 1.51 -1.86 11.66
C ARG A 138 0.44 -0.83 12.00
N LEU A 139 -0.77 -1.08 11.53
CA LEU A 139 -1.95 -0.25 11.70
C LEU A 139 -2.97 -1.01 12.55
N ASP A 140 -3.10 -0.59 13.80
CA ASP A 140 -3.98 -1.15 14.84
C ASP A 140 -5.06 -0.12 15.23
N PRO A 141 -6.21 -0.54 15.80
CA PRO A 141 -7.30 0.36 16.25
C PRO A 141 -6.87 1.53 17.15
#